data_AF-A0A4V1USM6-F1
#
_entry.id   AF-A0A4V1USM6-F1
#
_cell.length_a   1.000
_cell.length_b   1.000
_cell.length_c   1.000
_cell.angle_alpha   90.00
_cell.angle_beta   90.00
_cell.angle_gamma   90.00
#
_symmetry.space_group_name_H-M   'P 1'
#
loop_
_entity.id
_entity.type
_entity.pdbx_description
1 polymer ?
#
loop_
_entity_poly.entity_id
_entity_poly.type
_entity_poly.pdbx_seq_one_letter_code
_entity_poly.pdbx_strand_id
1 'polypeptide(L)'
;MLGEYVAGHAHRDLARLGDELPFWTSSLPELNARGTRLGTELSHWLDHSRFANEPTKSGHKALMASSRSKEAFVRKSRVEAARARAAWVRGYALSDLRDTPVSSAGLFDDWGTPRLSPEESAPWNGLACLFPIPRRKLLHRVVEIDPFNHFEGVVRLSLGLHTETSQRGALWWRIVDETGRTVARGAGQDRSVNGAGEIGTVTWSQAVAGSYRLEVGFGATENAWDLWVVKRPAWKEFEEWRTEDPKDEDRPPFLGEGGHIVAFHRLPESAGGVLFLEDGDVGTTSSTFWEGSALEFRADAFWQSVPFGERWQRLLSVSPNAELDAPWLQSTFGEYQTFLNRVDTSPYGLAQECPILVRAGNWIVTTLRPEAIGSLGDSPAGSTLVASLMESAYPSG
;
A
#
# COMPACT_ATOMS: atom_id res chain seq x y z
N MET A 1 17.27 14.19 -15.05
CA MET A 1 17.70 13.29 -13.96
C MET A 1 17.73 11.87 -14.53
N LEU A 2 18.74 11.05 -14.21
CA LEU A 2 18.70 9.60 -14.48
C LEU A 2 17.51 9.01 -13.68
N GLY A 3 16.79 8.08 -14.29
CA GLY A 3 15.35 7.84 -14.08
C GLY A 3 14.89 7.38 -12.70
N GLU A 4 13.58 7.17 -12.56
CA GLU A 4 13.02 6.55 -11.34
C GLU A 4 13.35 5.05 -11.31
N TYR A 5 13.68 4.51 -10.13
CA TYR A 5 13.85 3.07 -9.97
C TYR A 5 12.48 2.43 -9.78
N VAL A 6 12.18 1.39 -10.56
CA VAL A 6 10.95 0.62 -10.44
C VAL A 6 11.30 -0.71 -9.78
N ALA A 7 11.22 -0.72 -8.45
CA ALA A 7 11.30 -1.91 -7.63
C ALA A 7 9.90 -2.27 -7.13
N GLY A 8 9.57 -3.56 -7.16
CA GLY A 8 8.45 -4.12 -6.42
C GLY A 8 8.93 -5.45 -5.88
N HIS A 9 9.29 -5.49 -4.60
CA HIS A 9 9.75 -6.74 -4.02
C HIS A 9 8.58 -7.67 -3.78
N ALA A 10 8.80 -8.95 -4.07
CA ALA A 10 7.79 -9.98 -3.91
C ALA A 10 8.27 -11.09 -2.98
N HIS A 11 7.31 -11.71 -2.29
CA HIS A 11 7.55 -12.92 -1.52
C HIS A 11 7.95 -14.06 -2.46
N ARG A 12 9.11 -14.65 -2.22
CA ARG A 12 9.62 -15.79 -3.03
C ARG A 12 8.85 -17.05 -2.72
N ASP A 13 8.94 -18.04 -3.59
CA ASP A 13 8.46 -19.39 -3.29
C ASP A 13 9.43 -20.12 -2.34
N LEU A 14 9.42 -19.70 -1.07
CA LEU A 14 10.29 -20.25 -0.03
C LEU A 14 10.08 -21.75 0.20
N ALA A 15 8.85 -22.24 0.03
CA ALA A 15 8.55 -23.67 0.08
C ALA A 15 9.35 -24.43 -0.98
N ARG A 16 9.31 -23.97 -2.24
CA ARG A 16 10.06 -24.59 -3.34
C ARG A 16 11.56 -24.41 -3.19
N LEU A 17 12.03 -23.26 -2.73
CA LEU A 17 13.46 -23.03 -2.43
C LEU A 17 13.98 -23.96 -1.33
N GLY A 18 13.17 -24.22 -0.30
CA GLY A 18 13.49 -25.16 0.77
C GLY A 18 13.48 -26.63 0.32
N ASP A 19 12.63 -26.98 -0.64
CA ASP A 19 12.55 -28.34 -1.18
C ASP A 19 13.65 -28.61 -2.24
N GLU A 20 13.97 -27.64 -3.11
CA GLU A 20 14.96 -27.80 -4.19
C GLU A 20 16.40 -27.47 -3.78
N LEU A 21 16.60 -26.62 -2.77
CA LEU A 21 17.90 -26.18 -2.24
C LEU A 21 18.95 -25.91 -3.34
N PRO A 22 18.69 -25.00 -4.28
CA PRO A 22 19.65 -24.71 -5.35
C PRO A 22 20.97 -24.19 -4.75
N PHE A 23 22.10 -24.44 -5.42
CA PHE A 23 23.42 -24.21 -4.80
C PHE A 23 23.60 -22.81 -4.19
N TRP A 24 22.97 -21.78 -4.75
CA TRP A 24 23.04 -20.39 -4.30
C TRP A 24 22.20 -20.07 -3.04
N THR A 25 21.34 -20.98 -2.58
CA THR A 25 20.69 -20.91 -1.25
C THR A 25 21.51 -21.60 -0.16
N SER A 26 22.58 -22.33 -0.52
CA SER A 26 23.41 -23.06 0.44
C SER A 26 24.20 -22.13 1.35
N SER A 27 24.23 -22.45 2.64
CA SER A 27 25.07 -21.76 3.63
C SER A 27 26.56 -22.12 3.52
N LEU A 28 26.91 -23.18 2.77
CA LEU A 28 28.28 -23.69 2.62
C LEU A 28 29.22 -22.67 1.93
N PRO A 29 30.33 -22.27 2.58
CA PRO A 29 31.27 -21.28 2.01
C PRO A 29 31.91 -21.72 0.69
N GLU A 30 32.11 -23.01 0.47
CA GLU A 30 32.72 -23.60 -0.73
C GLU A 30 31.82 -23.53 -1.97
N LEU A 31 30.49 -23.49 -1.78
CA LEU A 31 29.52 -23.28 -2.86
C LEU A 31 29.22 -21.81 -3.09
N ASN A 32 29.30 -20.98 -2.03
CA ASN A 32 28.98 -19.56 -2.05
C ASN A 32 29.99 -18.76 -1.21
N ALA A 33 31.01 -18.19 -1.86
CA ALA A 33 32.06 -17.39 -1.22
C ALA A 33 31.45 -16.23 -0.39
N ARG A 34 31.79 -16.17 0.91
CA ARG A 34 31.20 -15.20 1.86
C ARG A 34 31.42 -13.72 1.48
N GLY A 35 32.44 -13.41 0.68
CA GLY A 35 32.79 -12.02 0.30
C GLY A 35 31.87 -11.36 -0.73
N THR A 36 31.01 -12.11 -1.42
CA THR A 36 29.96 -11.57 -2.32
C THR A 36 28.58 -11.55 -1.65
N ARG A 37 28.48 -12.03 -0.40
CA ARG A 37 27.28 -11.92 0.42
C ARG A 37 27.27 -10.56 1.08
N LEU A 38 26.73 -9.55 0.41
CA LEU A 38 26.11 -8.44 1.12
C LEU A 38 24.88 -9.05 1.85
N GLY A 39 25.11 -9.70 3.00
CA GLY A 39 24.06 -10.19 3.90
C GLY A 39 23.05 -11.19 3.31
N THR A 40 23.41 -12.15 2.45
CA THR A 40 22.44 -13.14 1.93
C THR A 40 21.93 -14.06 3.04
N GLU A 41 20.84 -13.67 3.66
CA GLU A 41 20.11 -14.38 4.70
C GLU A 41 19.14 -15.43 4.17
N LEU A 42 19.06 -15.64 2.85
CA LEU A 42 18.09 -16.57 2.30
C LEU A 42 18.26 -18.00 2.87
N SER A 43 19.48 -18.44 3.17
CA SER A 43 19.69 -19.71 3.87
C SER A 43 19.07 -19.69 5.28
N HIS A 44 19.28 -18.60 6.02
CA HIS A 44 18.69 -18.42 7.36
C HIS A 44 17.16 -18.38 7.29
N TRP A 45 16.59 -17.72 6.27
CA TRP A 45 15.16 -17.74 5.97
C TRP A 45 14.65 -19.15 5.73
N LEU A 46 15.32 -19.94 4.90
CA LEU A 46 14.90 -21.32 4.64
C LEU A 46 14.98 -22.17 5.91
N ASP A 47 15.94 -21.93 6.79
CA ASP A 47 16.11 -22.69 8.04
C ASP A 47 15.07 -22.31 9.12
N HIS A 48 14.61 -21.05 9.18
CA HIS A 48 13.81 -20.54 10.30
C HIS A 48 12.41 -20.05 9.93
N SER A 49 12.13 -19.81 8.65
CA SER A 49 10.83 -19.29 8.23
C SER A 49 9.76 -20.38 8.25
N ARG A 50 8.61 -20.06 8.85
CA ARG A 50 7.41 -20.91 8.78
C ARG A 50 6.81 -21.00 7.37
N PHE A 51 7.24 -20.15 6.44
CA PHE A 51 6.84 -20.23 5.04
C PHE A 51 7.67 -21.23 4.23
N ALA A 52 8.87 -21.57 4.72
CA ALA A 52 9.74 -22.58 4.12
C ALA A 52 9.51 -23.98 4.75
N ASN A 53 9.20 -24.03 6.04
CA ASN A 53 9.21 -25.27 6.84
C ASN A 53 7.81 -25.82 7.21
N GLU A 54 7.74 -27.15 7.32
CA GLU A 54 6.60 -27.91 7.87
C GLU A 54 6.43 -27.69 9.39
N PRO A 55 5.24 -27.91 10.00
CA PRO A 55 4.09 -28.66 9.49
C PRO A 55 3.03 -27.84 8.75
N THR A 56 3.24 -26.56 8.48
CA THR A 56 2.13 -25.75 7.97
C THR A 56 2.38 -25.10 6.62
N LYS A 57 3.61 -24.70 6.25
CA LYS A 57 3.88 -23.82 5.09
C LYS A 57 2.74 -22.78 4.94
N SER A 58 2.15 -22.34 6.06
CA SER A 58 0.75 -21.91 6.09
C SER A 58 0.68 -20.44 5.79
N GLY A 59 -0.35 -20.06 5.05
CA GLY A 59 -0.43 -18.71 4.51
C GLY A 59 0.61 -18.41 3.44
N HIS A 60 1.58 -19.29 3.13
CA HIS A 60 2.61 -19.06 2.10
C HIS A 60 2.00 -18.70 0.74
N LYS A 61 1.06 -19.51 0.26
CA LYS A 61 0.37 -19.24 -1.03
C LYS A 61 -0.44 -17.94 -0.99
N ALA A 62 -1.09 -17.63 0.13
CA ALA A 62 -1.85 -16.39 0.28
C ALA A 62 -0.91 -15.17 0.29
N LEU A 63 0.23 -15.27 1.00
CA LEU A 63 1.26 -14.24 1.02
C LEU A 63 1.89 -14.04 -0.35
N MET A 64 2.18 -15.09 -1.11
CA MET A 64 2.63 -14.98 -2.50
C MET A 64 1.61 -14.24 -3.38
N ALA A 65 0.33 -14.60 -3.27
CA ALA A 65 -0.74 -13.95 -4.04
C ALA A 65 -0.91 -12.46 -3.69
N SER A 66 -0.99 -12.15 -2.39
CA SER A 66 -1.02 -10.79 -1.86
C SER A 66 0.21 -9.99 -2.32
N SER A 67 1.39 -10.56 -2.17
CA SER A 67 2.66 -9.92 -2.55
C SER A 67 2.76 -9.64 -4.06
N ARG A 68 2.35 -10.58 -4.91
CA ARG A 68 2.25 -10.38 -6.36
C ARG A 68 1.28 -9.24 -6.72
N SER A 69 0.11 -9.23 -6.07
CA SER A 69 -0.89 -8.18 -6.27
C SER A 69 -0.34 -6.80 -5.87
N LYS A 70 0.40 -6.73 -4.75
CA LYS A 70 1.09 -5.51 -4.32
C LYS A 70 2.15 -5.08 -5.32
N GLU A 71 2.99 -6.01 -5.76
CA GLU A 71 4.04 -5.75 -6.75
C GLU A 71 3.45 -5.15 -8.03
N ALA A 72 2.38 -5.74 -8.57
CA ALA A 72 1.68 -5.24 -9.74
C ALA A 72 1.24 -3.78 -9.56
N PHE A 73 0.63 -3.48 -8.40
CA PHE A 73 0.19 -2.13 -8.05
C PHE A 73 1.36 -1.14 -7.90
N VAL A 74 2.45 -1.52 -7.21
CA VAL A 74 3.65 -0.69 -7.01
C VAL A 74 4.28 -0.33 -8.36
N ARG A 75 4.54 -1.34 -9.20
CA ARG A 75 5.19 -1.16 -10.50
C ARG A 75 4.35 -0.26 -11.40
N LYS A 76 3.05 -0.53 -11.50
CA LYS A 76 2.11 0.31 -12.24
C LYS A 76 2.17 1.76 -11.75
N SER A 77 2.00 1.98 -10.45
CA SER A 77 1.95 3.31 -9.86
C SER A 77 3.25 4.10 -10.06
N ARG A 78 4.41 3.45 -9.92
CA ARG A 78 5.72 4.08 -10.14
C ARG A 78 5.95 4.43 -11.60
N VAL A 79 5.62 3.53 -12.52
CA VAL A 79 5.77 3.81 -13.95
C VAL A 79 4.84 4.94 -14.38
N GLU A 80 3.58 4.93 -13.94
CA GLU A 80 2.63 6.02 -14.18
C GLU A 80 3.14 7.36 -13.61
N ALA A 81 3.69 7.36 -12.39
CA ALA A 81 4.27 8.56 -11.77
C ALA A 81 5.51 9.07 -12.54
N ALA A 82 6.40 8.19 -12.98
CA ALA A 82 7.54 8.54 -13.83
C ALA A 82 7.09 9.14 -15.16
N ARG A 83 6.07 8.55 -15.80
CA ARG A 83 5.46 9.04 -17.06
C ARG A 83 4.76 10.38 -16.86
N ALA A 84 4.12 10.62 -15.71
CA ALA A 84 3.53 11.90 -15.35
C ALA A 84 4.57 13.03 -15.19
N ARG A 85 5.82 12.65 -14.90
CA ARG A 85 6.96 13.55 -14.68
C ARG A 85 7.89 13.65 -15.89
N ALA A 86 7.42 13.27 -17.08
CA ALA A 86 8.23 13.16 -18.31
C ALA A 86 8.99 14.44 -18.71
N ALA A 87 8.57 15.60 -18.21
CA ALA A 87 9.29 16.86 -18.39
C ALA A 87 10.71 16.83 -17.76
N TRP A 88 10.93 16.09 -16.68
CA TRP A 88 12.24 15.99 -15.98
C TRP A 88 12.73 14.56 -15.72
N VAL A 89 11.86 13.55 -15.83
CA VAL A 89 12.17 12.12 -15.79
C VAL A 89 12.12 11.57 -17.23
N ARG A 90 13.25 11.10 -17.77
CA ARG A 90 13.32 10.61 -19.18
C ARG A 90 12.97 9.14 -19.35
N GLY A 91 12.77 8.43 -18.25
CA GLY A 91 12.48 7.00 -18.21
C GLY A 91 12.64 6.46 -16.80
N TYR A 92 12.58 5.15 -16.67
CA TYR A 92 12.83 4.44 -15.42
C TYR A 92 13.80 3.28 -15.65
N ALA A 93 14.49 2.89 -14.60
CA ALA A 93 15.31 1.69 -14.58
C ALA A 93 14.59 0.60 -13.78
N LEU A 94 14.56 -0.61 -14.33
CA LEU A 94 14.19 -1.78 -13.55
C LEU A 94 15.34 -2.09 -12.59
N SER A 95 15.02 -2.38 -11.33
CA SER A 95 16.06 -2.74 -10.35
C SER A 95 16.75 -4.03 -10.75
N ASP A 96 15.98 -5.04 -11.16
CA ASP A 96 16.49 -6.33 -11.61
C ASP A 96 15.62 -6.89 -12.73
N LEU A 97 16.24 -7.63 -13.66
CA LEU A 97 15.51 -8.38 -14.67
C LEU A 97 14.86 -9.63 -14.06
N ARG A 98 15.62 -10.39 -13.27
CA ARG A 98 15.19 -11.60 -12.57
C ARG A 98 15.51 -11.51 -11.10
N ASP A 99 14.86 -12.32 -10.28
CA ASP A 99 15.29 -12.50 -8.91
C ASP A 99 16.74 -12.98 -8.86
N THR A 100 17.46 -12.48 -7.85
CA THR A 100 18.83 -12.86 -7.55
C THR A 100 18.91 -13.25 -6.08
N PRO A 101 19.99 -13.89 -5.59
CA PRO A 101 20.12 -14.17 -4.16
C PRO A 101 19.99 -12.94 -3.26
N VAL A 102 20.22 -11.74 -3.80
CA VAL A 102 20.14 -10.45 -3.10
C VAL A 102 18.96 -9.59 -3.57
N SER A 103 18.05 -10.06 -4.41
CA SER A 103 16.90 -9.24 -4.80
C SER A 103 15.71 -10.07 -5.22
N SER A 104 14.55 -9.68 -4.74
CA SER A 104 13.22 -10.23 -5.06
C SER A 104 12.40 -9.27 -5.94
N ALA A 105 13.05 -8.24 -6.49
CA ALA A 105 12.42 -7.21 -7.31
C ALA A 105 12.53 -7.50 -8.82
N GLY A 106 12.82 -8.74 -9.21
CA GLY A 106 12.89 -9.16 -10.61
C GLY A 106 11.54 -9.15 -11.30
N LEU A 107 11.50 -8.92 -12.62
CA LEU A 107 10.31 -9.18 -13.45
C LEU A 107 10.06 -10.68 -13.63
N PHE A 108 11.13 -11.47 -13.55
CA PHE A 108 11.10 -12.92 -13.55
C PHE A 108 11.49 -13.45 -12.17
N ASP A 109 10.83 -14.52 -11.73
CA ASP A 109 11.15 -15.17 -10.46
C ASP A 109 12.48 -15.96 -10.51
N ASP A 110 12.83 -16.63 -9.41
CA ASP A 110 14.04 -17.46 -9.28
C ASP A 110 14.15 -18.58 -10.35
N TRP A 111 13.04 -18.97 -11.00
CA TRP A 111 12.99 -19.99 -12.05
C TRP A 111 12.74 -19.42 -13.44
N GLY A 112 12.78 -18.09 -13.61
CA GLY A 112 12.58 -17.45 -14.91
C GLY A 112 11.11 -17.34 -15.32
N THR A 113 10.16 -17.54 -14.41
CA THR A 113 8.73 -17.35 -14.67
C THR A 113 8.40 -15.85 -14.60
N PRO A 114 7.71 -15.26 -15.58
CA PRO A 114 7.25 -13.87 -15.49
C PRO A 114 6.30 -13.69 -14.30
N ARG A 115 6.52 -12.68 -13.46
CA ARG A 115 5.62 -12.36 -12.35
C ARG A 115 4.32 -11.71 -12.82
N LEU A 116 4.43 -10.89 -13.86
CA LEU A 116 3.33 -10.22 -14.54
C LEU A 116 3.30 -10.63 -16.00
N SER A 117 2.11 -10.88 -16.53
CA SER A 117 1.90 -11.16 -17.95
C SER A 117 2.12 -9.89 -18.80
N PRO A 118 2.41 -10.05 -20.11
CA PRO A 118 2.41 -8.92 -21.05
C PRO A 118 1.09 -8.14 -21.03
N GLU A 119 -0.05 -8.83 -20.90
CA GLU A 119 -1.39 -8.22 -20.86
C GLU A 119 -1.59 -7.37 -19.60
N GLU A 120 -1.11 -7.83 -18.43
CA GLU A 120 -1.17 -7.07 -17.18
C GLU A 120 -0.24 -5.84 -17.19
N SER A 121 0.86 -5.90 -17.93
CA SER A 121 1.86 -4.83 -17.97
C SER A 121 1.67 -3.82 -19.10
N ALA A 122 1.08 -4.23 -20.22
CA ALA A 122 0.90 -3.38 -21.40
C ALA A 122 0.22 -2.02 -21.13
N PRO A 123 -0.83 -1.91 -20.28
CA PRO A 123 -1.51 -0.63 -20.02
C PRO A 123 -0.61 0.47 -19.43
N TRP A 124 0.43 0.09 -18.69
CA TRP A 124 1.34 1.03 -18.02
C TRP A 124 2.78 0.99 -18.54
N ASN A 125 3.21 -0.12 -19.15
CA ASN A 125 4.57 -0.33 -19.68
C ASN A 125 4.64 -0.24 -21.23
N GLY A 126 3.53 0.01 -21.91
CA GLY A 126 3.47 0.13 -23.37
C GLY A 126 4.08 1.43 -23.94
N LEU A 127 4.01 1.57 -25.26
CA LEU A 127 4.44 2.78 -25.98
C LEU A 127 3.62 4.02 -25.61
N ALA A 128 2.39 3.79 -25.15
CA ALA A 128 1.48 4.80 -24.65
C ALA A 128 0.93 4.37 -23.28
N CYS A 129 0.84 5.30 -22.35
CA CYS A 129 0.45 5.07 -20.97
C CYS A 129 -0.43 6.23 -20.49
N LEU A 130 -1.64 5.90 -20.03
CA LEU A 130 -2.53 6.83 -19.34
C LEU A 130 -2.19 6.84 -17.86
N PHE A 131 -2.19 8.01 -17.23
CA PHE A 131 -1.87 8.17 -15.81
C PHE A 131 -2.74 9.26 -15.14
N PRO A 132 -3.04 9.12 -13.83
CA PRO A 132 -3.60 10.23 -13.07
C PRO A 132 -2.56 11.33 -12.88
N ILE A 133 -2.96 12.59 -13.08
CA ILE A 133 -2.10 13.75 -12.79
C ILE A 133 -2.24 14.09 -11.32
N PRO A 134 -1.15 14.02 -10.52
CA PRO A 134 -1.18 14.38 -9.11
C PRO A 134 -1.64 15.83 -8.95
N ARG A 135 -2.61 16.06 -8.07
CA ARG A 135 -3.06 17.39 -7.70
C ARG A 135 -2.55 17.74 -6.32
N ARG A 136 -2.27 19.03 -6.12
CA ARG A 136 -1.90 19.58 -4.82
C ARG A 136 -2.97 20.56 -4.38
N LYS A 137 -3.36 20.48 -3.11
CA LYS A 137 -4.24 21.47 -2.47
C LYS A 137 -3.39 22.28 -1.51
N LEU A 138 -3.51 23.60 -1.58
CA LEU A 138 -2.96 24.49 -0.58
C LEU A 138 -3.99 24.63 0.54
N LEU A 139 -3.66 24.09 1.71
CA LEU A 139 -4.34 24.33 2.98
C LEU A 139 -3.36 25.09 3.90
N HIS A 140 -3.27 24.77 5.18
CA HIS A 140 -2.19 25.23 6.08
C HIS A 140 -0.81 24.68 5.66
N ARG A 141 -0.79 23.57 4.89
CA ARG A 141 0.38 23.01 4.21
C ARG A 141 -0.01 22.57 2.78
N VAL A 142 0.96 22.42 1.90
CA VAL A 142 0.74 21.82 0.57
C VAL A 142 0.57 20.32 0.76
N VAL A 143 -0.61 19.81 0.40
CA VAL A 143 -0.96 18.39 0.52
C VAL A 143 -1.21 17.83 -0.88
N GLU A 144 -0.68 16.64 -1.16
CA GLU A 144 -1.03 15.89 -2.36
C GLU A 144 -2.43 15.28 -2.18
N ILE A 145 -3.30 15.46 -3.17
CA ILE A 145 -4.62 14.85 -3.17
C ILE A 145 -4.46 13.42 -3.69
N ASP A 146 -4.95 12.48 -2.89
CA ASP A 146 -5.03 11.08 -3.28
C ASP A 146 -5.92 10.91 -4.53
N PRO A 147 -5.40 10.34 -5.63
CA PRO A 147 -6.18 10.13 -6.84
C PRO A 147 -7.19 8.98 -6.72
N PHE A 148 -7.03 8.06 -5.76
CA PHE A 148 -7.80 6.81 -5.69
C PHE A 148 -8.87 6.82 -4.61
N ASN A 149 -8.65 7.54 -3.51
CA ASN A 149 -9.59 7.58 -2.39
C ASN A 149 -10.26 8.96 -2.28
N HIS A 150 -11.59 8.98 -2.21
CA HIS A 150 -12.41 10.19 -2.25
C HIS A 150 -13.50 10.16 -1.18
N PHE A 151 -13.94 11.32 -0.73
CA PHE A 151 -15.21 11.43 -0.01
C PHE A 151 -16.39 11.48 -0.99
N GLU A 152 -17.58 11.16 -0.50
CA GLU A 152 -18.84 11.38 -1.24
C GLU A 152 -18.98 12.81 -1.77
N GLY A 153 -19.68 12.95 -2.90
CA GLY A 153 -19.90 14.21 -3.59
C GLY A 153 -19.10 14.32 -4.88
N VAL A 154 -18.40 15.44 -5.08
CA VAL A 154 -17.76 15.74 -6.36
C VAL A 154 -16.35 15.14 -6.41
N VAL A 155 -16.15 14.14 -7.25
CA VAL A 155 -14.85 13.54 -7.57
C VAL A 155 -14.31 14.15 -8.86
N ARG A 156 -13.07 14.63 -8.83
CA ARG A 156 -12.38 15.22 -10.00
C ARG A 156 -10.95 14.71 -10.11
N LEU A 157 -10.65 13.97 -11.18
CA LEU A 157 -9.30 13.51 -11.51
C LEU A 157 -8.86 14.11 -12.85
N SER A 158 -7.70 14.78 -12.89
CA SER A 158 -7.04 15.09 -14.17
C SER A 158 -6.28 13.86 -14.66
N LEU A 159 -6.35 13.60 -15.95
CA LEU A 159 -5.66 12.48 -16.60
C LEU A 159 -4.68 13.00 -17.64
N GLY A 160 -3.53 12.35 -17.69
CA GLY A 160 -2.51 12.57 -18.70
C GLY A 160 -2.30 11.35 -19.57
N LEU A 161 -1.72 11.59 -20.74
CA LEU A 161 -1.19 10.57 -21.63
C LEU A 161 0.30 10.83 -21.81
N HIS A 162 1.10 9.78 -21.72
CA HIS A 162 2.44 9.75 -22.27
C HIS A 162 2.43 8.82 -23.47
N THR A 163 3.02 9.23 -24.59
CA THR A 163 3.15 8.41 -25.79
C THR A 163 4.49 8.65 -26.49
N GLU A 164 5.12 7.61 -27.02
CA GLU A 164 6.34 7.70 -27.82
C GLU A 164 6.07 8.19 -29.25
N THR A 165 4.82 8.05 -29.73
CA THR A 165 4.38 8.50 -31.05
C THR A 165 3.23 9.50 -30.93
N SER A 166 3.03 10.34 -31.94
CA SER A 166 1.87 11.25 -31.95
C SER A 166 0.57 10.45 -31.91
N GLN A 167 -0.30 10.75 -30.94
CA GLN A 167 -1.59 10.08 -30.79
C GLN A 167 -2.71 11.11 -30.82
N ARG A 168 -3.75 10.81 -31.61
CA ARG A 168 -4.97 11.61 -31.69
C ARG A 168 -6.14 10.81 -31.14
N GLY A 169 -6.98 11.46 -30.34
CA GLY A 169 -8.20 10.87 -29.83
C GLY A 169 -8.94 11.81 -28.90
N ALA A 170 -10.12 11.35 -28.47
CA ALA A 170 -10.86 11.96 -27.39
C ALA A 170 -10.74 11.07 -26.15
N LEU A 171 -10.59 11.68 -24.97
CA LEU A 171 -10.74 10.97 -23.71
C LEU A 171 -12.16 10.41 -23.66
N TRP A 172 -12.32 9.14 -23.31
CA TRP A 172 -13.57 8.61 -22.81
C TRP A 172 -13.31 7.99 -21.45
N TRP A 173 -14.32 7.99 -20.59
CA TRP A 173 -14.24 7.34 -19.30
C TRP A 173 -15.60 6.84 -18.85
N ARG A 174 -15.57 5.77 -18.06
CA ARG A 174 -16.71 5.27 -17.30
C ARG A 174 -16.26 4.82 -15.91
N ILE A 175 -17.16 4.98 -14.96
CA ILE A 175 -17.00 4.48 -13.60
C ILE A 175 -17.98 3.32 -13.44
N VAL A 176 -17.45 2.18 -13.03
CA VAL A 176 -18.16 0.93 -12.93
C VAL A 176 -18.22 0.52 -11.46
N ASP A 177 -19.39 0.13 -10.96
CA ASP A 177 -19.55 -0.42 -9.62
C ASP A 177 -19.13 -1.90 -9.56
N GLU A 178 -19.11 -2.50 -8.37
CA GLU A 178 -18.72 -3.90 -8.16
C GLU A 178 -19.60 -4.91 -8.93
N THR A 179 -20.81 -4.51 -9.35
CA THR A 179 -21.72 -5.35 -10.15
C THR A 179 -21.45 -5.26 -11.65
N GLY A 180 -20.48 -4.45 -12.07
CA GLY A 180 -20.20 -4.20 -13.49
C GLY A 180 -21.09 -3.12 -14.12
N ARG A 181 -21.94 -2.45 -13.33
CA ARG A 181 -22.83 -1.40 -13.85
C ARG A 181 -22.11 -0.07 -13.92
N THR A 182 -22.26 0.62 -15.05
CA THR A 182 -21.74 1.99 -15.21
C THR A 182 -22.59 2.98 -14.40
N VAL A 183 -21.98 3.65 -13.42
CA VAL A 183 -22.63 4.64 -12.55
C VAL A 183 -22.35 6.09 -12.96
N ALA A 184 -21.27 6.32 -13.70
CA ALA A 184 -20.95 7.61 -14.31
C ALA A 184 -20.13 7.40 -15.58
N ARG A 185 -20.22 8.33 -16.53
CA ARG A 185 -19.41 8.32 -17.76
C ARG A 185 -19.24 9.72 -18.31
N GLY A 186 -18.24 9.90 -19.14
CA GLY A 186 -18.04 11.15 -19.87
C GLY A 186 -17.06 10.99 -21.01
N ALA A 187 -16.95 12.05 -21.80
CA ALA A 187 -16.01 12.15 -22.90
C ALA A 187 -15.42 13.56 -22.93
N GLY A 188 -14.17 13.64 -23.38
CA GLY A 188 -13.45 14.88 -23.65
C GLY A 188 -13.54 15.26 -25.12
N GLN A 189 -12.84 16.34 -25.45
CA GLN A 189 -12.68 16.79 -26.84
C GLN A 189 -11.56 16.01 -27.53
N ASP A 190 -11.70 15.81 -28.83
CA ASP A 190 -10.63 15.27 -29.67
C ASP A 190 -9.42 16.21 -29.66
N ARG A 191 -8.23 15.64 -29.46
CA ARG A 191 -6.96 16.37 -29.45
C ARG A 191 -5.81 15.45 -29.86
N SER A 192 -4.70 16.06 -30.26
CA SER A 192 -3.43 15.35 -30.45
C SER A 192 -2.51 15.59 -29.26
N VAL A 193 -1.82 14.54 -28.85
CA VAL A 193 -0.77 14.55 -27.84
C VAL A 193 0.52 14.06 -28.48
N ASN A 194 1.61 14.81 -28.25
CA ASN A 194 2.96 14.46 -28.67
C ASN A 194 3.83 14.36 -27.42
N GLY A 195 4.35 13.19 -27.09
CA GLY A 195 5.06 12.99 -25.83
C GLY A 195 4.08 12.88 -24.65
N ALA A 196 4.24 13.73 -23.64
CA ALA A 196 3.39 13.74 -22.44
C ALA A 196 2.52 14.99 -22.35
N GLY A 197 1.26 14.85 -21.95
CA GLY A 197 0.36 15.98 -21.73
C GLY A 197 -0.99 15.62 -21.10
N GLU A 198 -1.68 16.63 -20.58
CA GLU A 198 -3.04 16.47 -20.04
C GLU A 198 -4.07 16.26 -21.15
N ILE A 199 -4.89 15.22 -21.00
CA ILE A 199 -5.91 14.85 -21.99
C ILE A 199 -7.33 15.25 -21.57
N GLY A 200 -7.56 15.46 -20.28
CA GLY A 200 -8.86 15.89 -19.77
C GLY A 200 -9.05 15.59 -18.29
N THR A 201 -10.25 15.88 -17.80
CA THR A 201 -10.65 15.65 -16.41
C THR A 201 -11.86 14.74 -16.35
N VAL A 202 -11.79 13.71 -15.51
CA VAL A 202 -12.94 12.92 -15.07
C VAL A 202 -13.68 13.75 -14.02
N THR A 203 -14.98 13.97 -14.20
CA THR A 203 -15.82 14.66 -13.22
C THR A 203 -17.04 13.80 -12.91
N TRP A 204 -17.11 13.31 -11.69
CA TRP A 204 -18.27 12.60 -11.17
C TRP A 204 -18.91 13.45 -10.06
N SER A 205 -20.07 14.03 -10.37
CA SER A 205 -20.67 15.10 -9.55
C SER A 205 -21.34 14.61 -8.26
N GLN A 206 -21.79 13.37 -8.24
CA GLN A 206 -22.57 12.79 -7.14
C GLN A 206 -22.06 11.38 -6.83
N ALA A 207 -20.78 11.29 -6.50
CA ALA A 207 -20.18 10.05 -6.02
C ALA A 207 -20.81 9.65 -4.69
N VAL A 208 -21.23 8.39 -4.60
CA VAL A 208 -21.77 7.77 -3.38
C VAL A 208 -20.77 6.74 -2.88
N ALA A 209 -20.76 6.48 -1.58
CA ALA A 209 -19.78 5.57 -0.99
C ALA A 209 -19.84 4.16 -1.60
N GLY A 210 -18.68 3.56 -1.81
CA GLY A 210 -18.52 2.25 -2.44
C GLY A 210 -17.14 2.05 -3.08
N SER A 211 -16.88 0.83 -3.55
CA SER A 211 -15.74 0.53 -4.41
C SER A 211 -16.15 0.64 -5.88
N TYR A 212 -15.28 1.23 -6.69
CA TYR A 212 -15.54 1.43 -8.11
C TYR A 212 -14.28 1.14 -8.92
N ARG A 213 -14.46 0.96 -10.22
CA ARG A 213 -13.39 0.92 -11.21
C ARG A 213 -13.57 2.08 -12.19
N LEU A 214 -12.59 2.96 -12.26
CA LEU A 214 -12.49 3.95 -13.33
C LEU A 214 -11.83 3.29 -14.53
N GLU A 215 -12.52 3.24 -15.65
CA GLU A 215 -11.99 2.78 -16.93
C GLU A 215 -11.92 3.96 -17.87
N VAL A 216 -10.76 4.13 -18.51
CA VAL A 216 -10.50 5.24 -19.41
C VAL A 216 -9.86 4.77 -20.69
N GLY A 217 -10.09 5.54 -21.74
CA GLY A 217 -9.33 5.40 -22.96
C GLY A 217 -9.15 6.70 -23.71
N PHE A 218 -8.13 6.70 -24.57
CA PHE A 218 -7.78 7.81 -25.44
C PHE A 218 -7.16 7.23 -26.71
N GLY A 219 -7.83 7.36 -27.86
CA GLY A 219 -7.41 6.66 -29.07
C GLY A 219 -7.40 5.14 -28.86
N ALA A 220 -6.26 4.49 -29.07
CA ALA A 220 -6.09 3.04 -28.87
C ALA A 220 -5.54 2.66 -27.48
N THR A 221 -5.27 3.65 -26.61
CA THR A 221 -4.70 3.40 -25.27
C THR A 221 -5.81 3.37 -24.24
N GLU A 222 -5.80 2.35 -23.39
CA GLU A 222 -6.75 2.18 -22.30
C GLU A 222 -6.01 1.93 -20.99
N ASN A 223 -6.60 2.36 -19.89
CA ASN A 223 -6.14 2.03 -18.54
C ASN A 223 -7.32 2.03 -17.58
N ALA A 224 -7.14 1.46 -16.40
CA ALA A 224 -8.15 1.45 -15.36
C ALA A 224 -7.54 1.53 -13.96
N TRP A 225 -8.24 2.19 -13.04
CA TRP A 225 -7.85 2.29 -11.64
C TRP A 225 -9.02 1.97 -10.74
N ASP A 226 -8.73 1.33 -9.62
CA ASP A 226 -9.72 1.16 -8.58
C ASP A 226 -9.87 2.50 -7.83
N LEU A 227 -11.12 2.91 -7.65
CA LEU A 227 -11.50 4.08 -6.87
C LEU A 227 -12.25 3.62 -5.63
N TRP A 228 -12.06 4.36 -4.54
CA TRP A 228 -12.82 4.17 -3.32
C TRP A 228 -13.46 5.49 -2.92
N VAL A 229 -14.77 5.47 -2.75
CA VAL A 229 -15.54 6.61 -2.26
C VAL A 229 -16.06 6.26 -0.88
N VAL A 230 -15.87 7.14 0.09
CA VAL A 230 -16.29 6.92 1.48
C VAL A 230 -17.18 8.03 1.99
N LYS A 231 -18.08 7.68 2.89
CA LYS A 231 -18.75 8.66 3.72
C LYS A 231 -17.73 9.28 4.65
N ARG A 232 -17.88 10.58 4.92
CA ARG A 232 -17.18 11.18 6.04
C ARG A 232 -17.71 10.50 7.32
N PRO A 233 -16.83 10.00 8.20
CA PRO A 233 -17.28 9.46 9.47
C PRO A 233 -18.13 10.49 10.22
N ALA A 234 -19.26 10.04 10.77
CA ALA A 234 -20.10 10.88 11.60
C ALA A 234 -19.46 10.96 12.99
N TRP A 235 -18.47 11.83 13.17
CA TRP A 235 -17.67 11.89 14.40
C TRP A 235 -18.47 12.03 15.70
N LYS A 236 -19.71 12.54 15.63
CA LYS A 236 -20.65 12.57 16.76
C LYS A 236 -21.03 11.18 17.29
N GLU A 237 -20.96 10.14 16.47
CA GLU A 237 -21.17 8.76 16.89
C GLU A 237 -20.02 8.25 17.77
N PHE A 238 -18.91 8.99 17.85
CA PHE A 238 -17.74 8.69 18.64
C PHE A 238 -17.52 9.69 19.79
N GLU A 239 -18.58 10.32 20.32
CA GLU A 239 -18.50 11.26 21.46
C GLU A 239 -17.94 10.61 22.75
N GLU A 240 -17.93 9.27 22.85
CA GLU A 240 -17.26 8.56 23.96
C GLU A 240 -15.74 8.42 23.81
N TRP A 241 -15.19 8.92 22.70
CA TRP A 241 -13.77 8.90 22.42
C TRP A 241 -13.15 10.28 22.64
N ARG A 242 -11.88 10.28 23.02
CA ARG A 242 -11.04 11.48 23.03
C ARG A 242 -9.74 11.20 22.32
N THR A 243 -9.07 12.27 21.91
CA THR A 243 -7.75 12.18 21.27
C THR A 243 -6.67 12.65 22.20
N GLU A 244 -5.58 11.89 22.25
CA GLU A 244 -4.37 12.27 22.96
C GLU A 244 -3.21 12.28 21.96
N ASP A 245 -2.76 13.48 21.59
CA ASP A 245 -1.58 13.67 20.76
C ASP A 245 -0.66 14.72 21.39
N PRO A 246 0.56 14.35 21.83
CA PRO A 246 1.50 15.29 22.41
C PRO A 246 2.14 16.25 21.39
N LYS A 247 1.98 16.02 20.07
CA LYS A 247 2.65 16.78 19.00
C LYS A 247 1.75 17.77 18.28
N ASP A 248 0.42 17.73 18.46
CA ASP A 248 -0.50 18.55 17.66
C ASP A 248 -1.69 19.08 18.47
N GLU A 249 -1.70 20.39 18.75
CA GLU A 249 -2.82 21.11 19.38
C GLU A 249 -3.97 21.40 18.38
N ASP A 250 -3.72 21.29 17.07
CA ASP A 250 -4.65 21.66 15.98
C ASP A 250 -5.39 20.44 15.39
N ARG A 251 -5.13 19.22 15.86
CA ARG A 251 -5.85 18.03 15.40
C ARG A 251 -7.33 18.18 15.71
N PRO A 252 -8.24 17.87 14.75
CA PRO A 252 -9.67 17.92 14.99
C PRO A 252 -9.95 17.02 16.18
N PRO A 253 -10.30 17.62 17.32
CA PRO A 253 -10.35 16.85 18.53
C PRO A 253 -11.70 16.14 18.44
N PHE A 254 -11.69 14.81 18.58
CA PHE A 254 -12.89 13.97 18.48
C PHE A 254 -13.78 14.14 19.73
N LEU A 255 -13.87 15.37 20.23
CA LEU A 255 -14.16 15.75 21.60
C LEU A 255 -15.51 15.23 22.06
N GLY A 256 -15.48 14.14 22.81
CA GLY A 256 -16.11 14.15 24.12
C GLY A 256 -15.12 13.87 25.25
N GLU A 257 -15.64 13.77 26.47
CA GLU A 257 -14.88 13.46 27.69
C GLU A 257 -14.91 11.95 28.01
N GLY A 258 -15.21 11.12 27.02
CA GLY A 258 -15.42 9.69 27.23
C GLY A 258 -14.15 8.92 27.59
N GLY A 259 -14.35 7.65 27.96
CA GLY A 259 -13.29 6.79 28.51
C GLY A 259 -12.40 6.12 27.46
N HIS A 260 -12.74 6.20 26.18
CA HIS A 260 -11.98 5.58 25.09
C HIS A 260 -11.02 6.57 24.45
N ILE A 261 -9.84 6.11 24.04
CA ILE A 261 -8.78 7.02 23.56
C ILE A 261 -8.28 6.62 22.19
N VAL A 262 -8.12 7.61 21.32
CA VAL A 262 -7.26 7.54 20.15
C VAL A 262 -5.97 8.27 20.49
N ALA A 263 -4.91 7.52 20.78
CA ALA A 263 -3.61 8.02 21.16
C ALA A 263 -2.63 8.02 19.98
N PHE A 264 -1.75 9.01 19.95
CA PHE A 264 -0.65 9.10 18.99
C PHE A 264 0.68 9.22 19.72
N HIS A 265 1.71 8.58 19.16
CA HIS A 265 3.12 8.63 19.57
C HIS A 265 3.47 8.05 20.94
N ARG A 266 2.53 7.99 21.88
CA ARG A 266 2.78 7.51 23.24
C ARG A 266 1.56 6.77 23.78
N LEU A 267 1.82 5.65 24.44
CA LEU A 267 0.82 4.93 25.22
C LEU A 267 0.40 5.76 26.46
N PRO A 268 -0.89 6.14 26.60
CA PRO A 268 -1.39 6.81 27.79
C PRO A 268 -1.59 5.85 28.97
N GLU A 269 -1.73 6.40 30.18
CA GLU A 269 -1.96 5.62 31.42
C GLU A 269 -3.38 5.00 31.50
N SER A 270 -4.27 5.37 30.59
CA SER A 270 -5.66 4.93 30.52
C SER A 270 -5.87 3.46 30.10
N ALA A 271 -7.08 2.95 30.31
CA ALA A 271 -7.38 1.51 30.25
C ALA A 271 -7.62 0.88 28.85
N GLY A 272 -7.61 1.63 27.73
CA GLY A 272 -7.82 1.06 26.39
C GLY A 272 -8.10 2.07 25.28
N GLY A 273 -8.05 1.61 24.02
CA GLY A 273 -8.26 2.48 22.86
C GLY A 273 -7.53 2.04 21.58
N VAL A 274 -7.23 3.01 20.72
CA VAL A 274 -6.40 2.85 19.51
C VAL A 274 -5.13 3.66 19.69
N LEU A 275 -3.97 3.05 19.50
CA LEU A 275 -2.66 3.69 19.61
C LEU A 275 -1.97 3.67 18.24
N PHE A 276 -1.67 4.85 17.71
CA PHE A 276 -0.90 5.06 16.49
C PHE A 276 0.54 5.44 16.86
N LEU A 277 1.52 4.68 16.40
CA LEU A 277 2.94 4.92 16.60
C LEU A 277 3.63 5.20 15.27
N GLU A 278 4.68 6.02 15.29
CA GLU A 278 5.51 6.33 14.12
C GLU A 278 6.98 6.01 14.40
N ASP A 279 7.79 6.05 13.34
CA ASP A 279 9.24 5.84 13.43
C ASP A 279 9.89 6.76 14.49
N GLY A 280 10.63 6.13 15.41
CA GLY A 280 11.30 6.80 16.53
C GLY A 280 10.46 6.89 17.81
N ASP A 281 9.17 6.55 17.78
CA ASP A 281 8.36 6.44 18.99
C ASP A 281 8.71 5.16 19.76
N VAL A 282 8.49 5.17 21.08
CA VAL A 282 8.74 4.00 21.94
C VAL A 282 7.81 2.86 21.52
N GLY A 283 8.40 1.68 21.32
CA GLY A 283 7.66 0.51 20.84
C GLY A 283 7.67 0.32 19.33
N THR A 284 8.50 1.07 18.61
CA THR A 284 8.69 0.92 17.18
C THR A 284 10.13 0.59 16.80
N THR A 285 10.30 -0.06 15.66
CA THR A 285 11.58 -0.23 14.99
C THR A 285 11.53 0.40 13.60
N SER A 286 12.61 1.09 13.21
CA SER A 286 12.73 1.64 11.86
C SER A 286 12.73 0.51 10.84
N SER A 287 11.97 0.68 9.76
CA SER A 287 11.81 -0.34 8.72
C SER A 287 12.22 0.19 7.36
N THR A 288 12.58 -0.73 6.45
CA THR A 288 12.75 -0.34 5.04
C THR A 288 11.40 0.08 4.46
N PHE A 289 11.43 0.89 3.39
CA PHE A 289 10.21 1.40 2.76
C PHE A 289 9.22 0.28 2.39
N TRP A 290 7.92 0.55 2.41
CA TRP A 290 6.82 -0.42 2.24
C TRP A 290 6.92 -1.34 1.00
N GLU A 291 7.74 -0.98 0.03
CA GLU A 291 7.99 -1.72 -1.20
C GLU A 291 8.91 -2.91 -1.02
N GLY A 292 9.71 -2.92 0.06
CA GLY A 292 10.68 -3.95 0.40
C GLY A 292 10.12 -5.13 1.19
N SER A 293 8.80 -5.21 1.36
CA SER A 293 8.14 -6.26 2.14
C SER A 293 6.99 -6.94 1.38
N ALA A 294 6.39 -7.96 1.98
CA ALA A 294 5.05 -8.44 1.69
C ALA A 294 4.17 -8.15 2.91
N LEU A 295 2.85 -8.08 2.72
CA LEU A 295 1.90 -7.91 3.80
C LEU A 295 1.04 -9.18 3.94
N GLU A 296 1.07 -9.75 5.13
CA GLU A 296 0.20 -10.86 5.52
C GLU A 296 -0.97 -10.31 6.34
N PHE A 297 -2.17 -10.48 5.79
CA PHE A 297 -3.43 -10.16 6.44
C PHE A 297 -3.85 -11.37 7.29
N ARG A 298 -3.89 -11.19 8.61
CA ARG A 298 -4.31 -12.21 9.58
C ARG A 298 -5.68 -11.84 10.15
N ALA A 299 -6.41 -12.84 10.65
CA ALA A 299 -7.76 -12.70 11.18
C ALA A 299 -8.79 -12.24 10.14
N ASP A 300 -9.21 -13.17 9.27
CA ASP A 300 -10.13 -12.92 8.16
C ASP A 300 -11.38 -12.13 8.56
N ALA A 301 -11.97 -12.42 9.72
CA ALA A 301 -13.15 -11.71 10.22
C ALA A 301 -12.90 -10.20 10.39
N PHE A 302 -11.71 -9.80 10.86
CA PHE A 302 -11.33 -8.40 10.98
C PHE A 302 -11.28 -7.75 9.59
N TRP A 303 -10.55 -8.34 8.63
CA TRP A 303 -10.41 -7.79 7.28
C TRP A 303 -11.66 -7.87 6.41
N GLN A 304 -12.63 -8.72 6.76
CA GLN A 304 -13.97 -8.70 6.17
C GLN A 304 -14.79 -7.48 6.62
N SER A 305 -14.56 -6.99 7.84
CA SER A 305 -15.23 -5.79 8.38
C SER A 305 -14.49 -4.49 8.06
N VAL A 306 -13.16 -4.54 7.94
CA VAL A 306 -12.30 -3.38 7.70
C VAL A 306 -11.97 -3.25 6.21
N PRO A 307 -12.28 -2.12 5.55
CA PRO A 307 -12.26 -2.00 4.09
C PRO A 307 -10.85 -1.82 3.50
N PHE A 308 -9.81 -2.42 4.07
CA PHE A 308 -8.41 -2.24 3.66
C PHE A 308 -7.73 -3.54 3.21
N GLY A 309 -8.25 -4.71 3.59
CA GLY A 309 -7.64 -6.00 3.28
C GLY A 309 -7.37 -6.18 1.78
N GLU A 310 -6.10 -6.36 1.42
CA GLU A 310 -5.62 -6.52 0.03
C GLU A 310 -6.06 -5.41 -0.96
N ARG A 311 -6.45 -4.23 -0.45
CA ARG A 311 -6.80 -3.06 -1.27
C ARG A 311 -5.66 -2.04 -1.28
N TRP A 312 -4.67 -2.26 -2.14
CA TRP A 312 -3.41 -1.50 -2.15
C TRP A 312 -3.58 0.01 -2.33
N GLN A 313 -4.54 0.45 -3.14
CA GLN A 313 -4.86 1.85 -3.31
C GLN A 313 -5.35 2.52 -2.02
N ARG A 314 -5.96 1.76 -1.09
CA ARG A 314 -6.42 2.26 0.20
C ARG A 314 -5.29 2.22 1.23
N LEU A 315 -4.54 1.12 1.25
CA LEU A 315 -3.43 0.90 2.19
C LEU A 315 -2.23 1.81 1.94
N LEU A 316 -1.91 2.12 0.68
CA LEU A 316 -0.80 3.02 0.34
C LEU A 316 -0.99 4.39 0.99
N SER A 317 -2.24 4.86 1.05
CA SER A 317 -2.60 6.16 1.60
C SER A 317 -2.51 6.24 3.13
N VAL A 318 -2.32 5.10 3.78
CA VAL A 318 -2.11 4.98 5.23
C VAL A 318 -0.87 4.17 5.56
N SER A 319 0.08 4.07 4.61
CA SER A 319 1.20 3.14 4.71
C SER A 319 2.08 3.45 5.93
N PRO A 320 2.58 2.41 6.62
CA PRO A 320 3.46 2.61 7.75
C PRO A 320 4.84 3.10 7.29
N ASN A 321 5.57 3.77 8.19
CA ASN A 321 7.00 4.06 8.05
C ASN A 321 7.85 3.31 9.08
N ALA A 322 7.22 2.59 10.01
CA ALA A 322 7.87 1.82 11.06
C ALA A 322 7.13 0.50 11.29
N GLU A 323 7.75 -0.36 12.07
CA GLU A 323 7.20 -1.63 12.56
C GLU A 323 6.98 -1.55 14.07
N LEU A 324 6.10 -2.40 14.61
CA LEU A 324 5.95 -2.56 16.04
C LEU A 324 7.03 -3.49 16.59
N ASP A 325 7.71 -3.05 17.65
CA ASP A 325 8.69 -3.83 18.38
C ASP A 325 7.98 -4.96 19.16
N ALA A 326 8.15 -6.21 18.71
CA ALA A 326 7.52 -7.38 19.32
C ALA A 326 7.93 -7.60 20.79
N PRO A 327 9.22 -7.55 21.18
CA PRO A 327 9.64 -7.50 22.58
C PRO A 327 8.96 -6.40 23.41
N TRP A 328 8.81 -5.19 22.86
CA TRP A 328 8.09 -4.11 23.55
C TRP A 328 6.60 -4.43 23.72
N LEU A 329 5.93 -4.93 22.67
CA LEU A 329 4.52 -5.35 22.73
C LEU A 329 4.32 -6.40 23.82
N GLN A 330 5.17 -7.42 23.86
CA GLN A 330 5.08 -8.52 24.81
C GLN A 330 5.30 -8.06 26.26
N SER A 331 6.26 -7.16 26.48
CA SER A 331 6.55 -6.63 27.83
C SER A 331 5.51 -5.62 28.32
N THR A 332 4.90 -4.87 27.40
CA THR A 332 3.94 -3.80 27.73
C THR A 332 2.51 -4.33 27.88
N PHE A 333 2.08 -5.22 26.98
CA PHE A 333 0.69 -5.69 26.92
C PHE A 333 0.53 -7.18 27.22
N GLY A 334 1.62 -7.96 27.28
CA GLY A 334 1.54 -9.42 27.36
C GLY A 334 1.23 -10.05 26.00
N GLU A 335 0.31 -11.02 25.97
CA GLU A 335 -0.11 -11.66 24.72
C GLU A 335 -0.86 -10.68 23.80
N TYR A 336 -0.61 -10.79 22.50
CA TYR A 336 -1.26 -9.98 21.48
C TYR A 336 -1.60 -10.81 20.25
N GLN A 337 -2.61 -10.35 19.50
CA GLN A 337 -3.03 -10.91 18.23
C GLN A 337 -2.62 -9.99 17.09
N THR A 338 -1.85 -10.49 16.14
CA THR A 338 -1.49 -9.73 14.93
C THR A 338 -2.62 -9.77 13.90
N PHE A 339 -3.02 -8.59 13.39
CA PHE A 339 -3.96 -8.44 12.27
C PHE A 339 -3.25 -8.13 10.95
N LEU A 340 -2.22 -7.28 10.99
CA LEU A 340 -1.37 -7.00 9.83
C LEU A 340 0.07 -7.31 10.21
N ASN A 341 0.68 -8.21 9.45
CA ASN A 341 2.07 -8.56 9.63
C ASN A 341 2.86 -8.16 8.38
N ARG A 342 3.99 -7.49 8.60
CA ARG A 342 5.00 -7.25 7.59
C ARG A 342 5.89 -8.48 7.49
N VAL A 343 6.20 -8.90 6.28
CA VAL A 343 7.19 -9.94 6.00
C VAL A 343 8.24 -9.31 5.11
N ASP A 344 9.43 -9.03 5.63
CA ASP A 344 10.47 -8.39 4.81
C ASP A 344 10.85 -9.27 3.61
N THR A 345 11.03 -8.68 2.43
CA THR A 345 11.38 -9.41 1.20
C THR A 345 12.71 -8.93 0.62
N SER A 346 13.28 -7.89 1.22
CA SER A 346 14.60 -7.32 0.94
C SER A 346 15.70 -8.24 1.45
N PRO A 347 16.83 -8.36 0.75
CA PRO A 347 18.00 -9.14 1.19
C PRO A 347 18.71 -8.56 2.42
N TYR A 348 18.46 -7.29 2.75
CA TYR A 348 19.21 -6.54 3.76
C TYR A 348 18.51 -6.52 5.12
N GLY A 349 17.23 -6.90 5.13
CA GLY A 349 16.50 -7.11 6.37
C GLY A 349 16.86 -8.49 6.91
N LEU A 350 17.16 -8.56 8.21
CA LEU A 350 17.01 -9.83 8.89
C LEU A 350 15.59 -10.33 8.60
N ALA A 351 15.40 -11.62 8.39
CA ALA A 351 14.13 -12.29 8.07
C ALA A 351 12.95 -12.01 9.01
N GLN A 352 12.51 -10.76 9.09
CA GLN A 352 11.72 -10.30 10.21
C GLN A 352 10.26 -10.24 9.78
N GLU A 353 9.50 -11.11 10.42
CA GLU A 353 8.07 -10.96 10.55
C GLU A 353 7.81 -9.89 11.62
N CYS A 354 7.36 -8.72 11.20
CA CYS A 354 7.16 -7.58 12.08
C CYS A 354 5.69 -7.15 12.11
N PRO A 355 5.04 -7.11 13.27
CA PRO A 355 3.67 -6.63 13.36
C PRO A 355 3.56 -5.16 12.96
N ILE A 356 2.52 -4.82 12.19
CA ILE A 356 2.14 -3.42 11.86
C ILE A 356 0.85 -3.02 12.57
N LEU A 357 -0.04 -3.99 12.80
CA LEU A 357 -1.33 -3.79 13.45
C LEU A 357 -1.63 -5.00 14.31
N VAL A 358 -1.85 -4.77 15.61
CA VAL A 358 -2.14 -5.80 16.59
C VAL A 358 -3.30 -5.40 17.49
N ARG A 359 -3.99 -6.39 18.06
CA ARG A 359 -4.82 -6.24 19.25
C ARG A 359 -4.05 -6.76 20.45
N ALA A 360 -3.87 -5.92 21.46
CA ALA A 360 -3.09 -6.21 22.65
C ALA A 360 -3.88 -5.75 23.89
N GLY A 361 -4.52 -6.69 24.58
CA GLY A 361 -5.50 -6.38 25.64
C GLY A 361 -6.66 -5.53 25.11
N ASN A 362 -6.88 -4.37 25.75
CA ASN A 362 -7.91 -3.40 25.35
C ASN A 362 -7.42 -2.39 24.30
N TRP A 363 -6.22 -2.59 23.75
CA TRP A 363 -5.63 -1.70 22.75
C TRP A 363 -5.63 -2.34 21.37
N ILE A 364 -5.90 -1.52 20.36
CA ILE A 364 -5.42 -1.76 19.00
C ILE A 364 -4.19 -0.88 18.80
N VAL A 365 -3.04 -1.48 18.52
CA VAL A 365 -1.77 -0.75 18.36
C VAL A 365 -1.32 -0.87 16.92
N THR A 366 -0.93 0.23 16.28
CA THR A 366 -0.53 0.23 14.88
C THR A 366 0.50 1.27 14.50
N THR A 367 1.27 0.97 13.46
CA THR A 367 2.13 1.94 12.75
C THR A 367 1.54 2.44 11.44
N LEU A 368 0.29 2.09 11.11
CA LEU A 368 -0.43 2.69 9.99
C LEU A 368 -0.62 4.19 10.25
N ARG A 369 -0.40 5.01 9.23
CA ARG A 369 -0.40 6.47 9.36
C ARG A 369 -1.64 7.05 8.73
N PRO A 370 -2.69 7.39 9.50
CA PRO A 370 -3.91 7.94 8.92
C PRO A 370 -3.67 9.31 8.25
N GLU A 371 -2.57 9.98 8.57
CA GLU A 371 -2.16 11.27 8.00
C GLU A 371 -1.05 11.18 6.94
N ALA A 372 -0.73 9.98 6.43
CA ALA A 372 0.33 9.84 5.42
C ALA A 372 0.09 10.72 4.17
N ILE A 373 -1.18 10.96 3.83
CA ILE A 373 -1.60 11.88 2.79
C ILE A 373 -2.52 12.95 3.39
N GLY A 374 -1.94 14.05 3.86
CA GLY A 374 -2.69 15.22 4.31
C GLY A 374 -3.02 15.25 5.80
N SER A 375 -3.98 16.08 6.18
CA SER A 375 -4.56 16.06 7.53
C SER A 375 -5.63 14.98 7.60
N LEU A 376 -5.94 14.48 8.81
CA LEU A 376 -6.94 13.42 8.98
C LEU A 376 -8.30 13.75 8.33
N GLY A 377 -8.78 14.99 8.47
CA GLY A 377 -10.07 15.45 7.93
C GLY A 377 -10.11 15.57 6.40
N ASP A 378 -8.95 15.61 5.74
CA ASP A 378 -8.84 15.67 4.28
C ASP A 378 -8.39 14.33 3.66
N SER A 379 -8.09 13.31 4.48
CA SER A 379 -7.68 11.97 4.05
C SER A 379 -8.86 10.99 4.15
N PRO A 380 -9.49 10.59 3.02
CA PRO A 380 -10.59 9.62 3.03
C PRO A 380 -10.17 8.28 3.63
N ALA A 381 -8.99 7.79 3.24
CA ALA A 381 -8.43 6.56 3.79
C ALA A 381 -8.06 6.71 5.27
N GLY A 382 -7.42 7.82 5.66
CA GLY A 382 -7.06 8.08 7.04
C GLY A 382 -8.25 8.13 8.00
N SER A 383 -9.26 8.95 7.65
CA SER A 383 -10.50 9.07 8.42
C SER A 383 -11.19 7.72 8.57
N THR A 384 -11.29 6.94 7.48
CA THR A 384 -11.95 5.64 7.52
C THR A 384 -11.15 4.62 8.33
N LEU A 385 -9.81 4.62 8.24
CA LEU A 385 -8.96 3.77 9.06
C LEU A 385 -9.24 4.00 10.54
N VAL A 386 -9.19 5.26 10.99
CA VAL A 386 -9.42 5.60 12.40
C VAL A 386 -10.80 5.13 12.87
N ALA A 387 -11.86 5.46 12.12
CA ALA A 387 -13.22 5.03 12.45
C ALA A 387 -13.36 3.50 12.53
N SER A 388 -12.84 2.76 11.54
CA SER A 388 -12.90 1.30 11.53
C SER A 388 -12.12 0.66 12.69
N LEU A 389 -10.99 1.25 13.11
CA LEU A 389 -10.26 0.76 14.27
C LEU A 389 -10.99 1.06 15.59
N MET A 390 -11.65 2.21 15.71
CA MET A 390 -12.49 2.53 16.88
C MET A 390 -13.64 1.54 17.03
N GLU A 391 -14.38 1.29 15.94
CA GLU A 391 -15.45 0.28 15.89
C GLU A 391 -14.94 -1.13 16.21
N SER A 392 -13.73 -1.49 15.76
CA SER A 392 -13.14 -2.80 16.00
C SER A 392 -12.62 -2.99 17.43
N ALA A 393 -12.19 -1.90 18.07
CA ALA A 393 -11.73 -1.92 19.46
C ALA A 393 -12.90 -2.21 20.41
N TYR A 394 -14.06 -1.61 20.14
CA TYR A 394 -15.28 -1.76 20.93
C TYR A 394 -16.47 -2.02 20.01
N PRO A 395 -16.67 -3.27 19.55
CA PRO A 395 -17.82 -3.60 18.72
C PRO A 395 -19.09 -3.32 19.52
N SER A 396 -19.92 -2.42 19.00
CA SER A 396 -21.26 -2.13 19.55
C SER A 396 -22.00 -3.47 19.69
N GLY A 397 -22.33 -3.83 20.94
CA GLY A 397 -22.97 -5.10 21.27
C GLY A 397 -24.38 -5.27 20.71
#